data_AF-A0A2V4DB86-F1
#
_entry.id   AF-A0A2V4DB86-F1
#
_cell.length_a   1.000
_cell.length_b   1.000
_cell.length_c   1.000
_cell.angle_alpha   90.00
_cell.angle_beta   90.00
_cell.angle_gamma   90.00
#
_symmetry.space_group_name_H-M   'P 1'
#
loop_
_entity.id
_entity.type
_entity.pdbx_description
1 polymer ?
#
loop_
_entity_poly.entity_id
_entity_poly.type
_entity_poly.pdbx_seq_one_letter_code
_entity_poly.pdbx_strand_id
1 'polypeptide(L)'
;MDRYIARDPKTGLPLQIGEKGIPGHVDEAYRAPRGYWDAIKHFDIIPLASGSVQALEVRWREKPQLVSRADGIRALPRVMRSDPDAVQEQLKFALSDINSEI
;
A
#
# COMPACT_ATOMS: atom_id res chain seq x y z
N MET A 1 30.41 0.34 33.58
CA MET A 1 30.46 -0.90 32.79
C MET A 1 30.19 -0.51 31.35
N ASP A 2 31.21 -0.57 30.50
CA ASP A 2 31.07 -0.13 29.11
C ASP A 2 30.39 -1.21 28.28
N ARG A 3 29.39 -0.79 27.51
CA ARG A 3 28.63 -1.65 26.59
C ARG A 3 29.52 -2.07 25.43
N TYR A 4 29.60 -3.37 25.15
CA TYR A 4 30.33 -3.88 24.00
C TYR A 4 29.72 -3.35 22.68
N ILE A 5 30.59 -2.87 21.78
CA ILE A 5 30.25 -2.46 20.41
C ILE A 5 31.15 -3.26 19.46
N ALA A 6 30.57 -4.04 18.55
CA ALA A 6 31.34 -4.81 17.58
C ALA A 6 32.09 -3.86 16.62
N ARG A 7 33.36 -4.16 16.35
CA ARG A 7 34.27 -3.36 15.51
C ARG A 7 34.75 -4.19 14.33
N ASP A 8 34.99 -3.52 13.21
CA ASP A 8 35.60 -4.12 12.03
C ASP A 8 37.06 -4.53 12.34
N PRO A 9 37.47 -5.78 12.08
CA PRO A 9 38.81 -6.27 12.41
C PRO A 9 39.94 -5.66 11.57
N LYS A 10 39.67 -5.11 10.39
CA LYS A 10 40.69 -4.45 9.54
C LYS A 10 40.83 -2.96 9.83
N THR A 11 39.73 -2.28 10.16
CA THR A 11 39.72 -0.81 10.31
C THR A 11 39.62 -0.34 11.76
N GLY A 12 39.23 -1.21 12.69
CA GLY A 12 39.05 -0.88 14.10
C GLY A 12 37.88 0.07 14.39
N LEU A 13 37.16 0.49 13.35
CA LEU A 13 35.97 1.34 13.46
C LEU A 13 34.79 0.51 13.99
N PRO A 14 33.90 1.11 14.80
CA PRO A 14 32.66 0.46 15.17
C PRO A 14 31.88 0.11 13.90
N LEU A 15 31.41 -1.13 13.82
CA LEU A 15 30.42 -1.49 12.82
C LEU A 15 29.23 -0.54 13.01
N GLN A 16 28.74 0.05 11.94
CA GLN A 16 27.52 0.86 11.96
C GLN A 16 26.35 -0.05 12.34
N ILE A 17 26.16 -0.29 13.64
CA ILE A 17 25.00 -0.97 14.24
C ILE A 17 23.91 0.09 14.52
N GLY A 18 23.93 1.20 13.76
CA GLY A 18 22.91 2.24 13.78
C GLY A 18 21.65 1.72 13.09
N GLU A 19 20.51 2.09 13.65
CA GLU A 19 19.16 1.63 13.31
C GLU A 19 18.96 1.44 11.80
N LYS A 20 18.34 0.31 11.43
CA LYS A 20 17.83 0.01 10.07
C LYS A 20 17.42 1.32 9.42
N GLY A 21 18.18 1.72 8.38
CA GLY A 21 18.05 3.02 7.75
C GLY A 21 16.58 3.38 7.60
N ILE A 22 16.20 4.49 8.24
CA ILE A 22 14.93 5.14 7.99
C ILE A 22 14.86 5.27 6.46
N PRO A 23 13.85 4.71 5.78
CA PRO A 23 13.77 4.83 4.34
C PRO A 23 13.87 6.32 4.00
N GLY A 24 14.88 6.68 3.21
CA GLY A 24 15.18 8.07 2.88
C GLY A 24 13.92 8.79 2.44
N HIS A 25 13.79 10.07 2.79
CA HIS A 25 12.63 10.88 2.42
C HIS A 25 12.44 10.82 0.89
N VAL A 26 11.47 10.01 0.44
CA VAL A 26 11.08 9.94 -0.96
C VAL A 26 10.20 11.15 -1.22
N ASP A 27 10.61 11.98 -2.18
CA ASP A 27 9.86 13.15 -2.62
C ASP A 27 8.43 12.73 -2.99
N GLU A 28 7.45 13.57 -2.62
CA GLU A 28 6.04 13.33 -2.90
C GLU A 28 5.76 13.23 -4.40
N ALA A 29 6.58 13.88 -5.24
CA ALA A 29 6.52 13.75 -6.70
C ALA A 29 6.74 12.31 -7.21
N TYR A 30 7.41 11.45 -6.44
CA TYR A 30 7.62 10.04 -6.79
C TYR A 30 6.61 9.09 -6.13
N ARG A 31 5.62 9.61 -5.40
CA ARG A 31 4.52 8.79 -4.87
C ARG A 31 3.38 8.73 -5.86
N ALA A 32 2.65 7.61 -5.83
CA ALA A 32 1.38 7.51 -6.52
C ALA A 32 0.44 8.65 -6.07
N PRO A 33 -0.30 9.28 -7.01
CA PRO A 33 -1.22 10.35 -6.67
C PRO A 33 -2.28 9.88 -5.69
N ARG A 34 -2.55 10.70 -4.67
CA ARG A 34 -3.64 10.43 -3.72
C ARG A 34 -4.99 10.68 -4.39
N GLY A 35 -5.89 9.71 -4.33
CA GLY A 35 -7.22 9.79 -4.90
C GLY A 35 -8.31 9.37 -3.93
N TYR A 36 -9.56 9.41 -4.40
CA TYR A 36 -10.75 9.06 -3.62
C TYR A 36 -10.68 7.63 -3.06
N TRP A 37 -10.03 6.71 -3.78
CA TRP A 37 -9.79 5.32 -3.37
C TRP A 37 -8.92 5.18 -2.10
N ASP A 38 -8.17 6.21 -1.71
CA ASP A 38 -7.41 6.23 -0.46
C ASP A 38 -8.32 6.43 0.77
N ALA A 39 -9.56 6.91 0.57
CA ALA A 39 -10.56 7.06 1.62
C ALA A 39 -11.27 5.75 1.98
N ILE A 40 -11.13 4.70 1.15
CA ILE A 40 -11.76 3.41 1.36
C ILE A 40 -11.16 2.74 2.60
N LYS A 41 -12.00 2.16 3.46
CA LYS A 41 -11.55 1.43 4.65
C LYS A 41 -10.95 0.09 4.24
N HIS A 42 -9.90 -0.35 4.94
CA HIS A 42 -9.16 -1.57 4.57
C HIS A 42 -10.03 -2.82 4.41
N PHE A 43 -11.03 -3.00 5.27
CA PHE A 43 -11.94 -4.15 5.22
C PHE A 43 -12.92 -4.12 4.04
N ASP A 44 -13.17 -2.94 3.44
CA ASP A 44 -14.08 -2.78 2.29
C ASP A 44 -13.35 -2.94 0.95
N ILE A 45 -12.01 -2.89 0.92
CA ILE A 45 -11.21 -2.88 -0.32
C ILE A 45 -11.40 -4.18 -1.13
N ILE A 46 -11.24 -5.34 -0.51
CA ILE A 46 -11.37 -6.64 -1.20
C ILE A 46 -12.84 -6.93 -1.61
N PRO A 47 -13.85 -6.72 -0.74
CA PRO A 47 -15.25 -6.83 -1.13
C PRO A 47 -15.65 -5.93 -2.31
N LEU A 48 -15.10 -4.71 -2.39
CA LEU A 48 -15.35 -3.79 -3.50
C LEU A 48 -14.62 -4.22 -4.78
N ALA A 49 -13.36 -4.66 -4.69
CA ALA A 49 -12.58 -5.12 -5.83
C ALA A 49 -13.14 -6.41 -6.46
N SER A 50 -13.63 -7.33 -5.62
CA SER A 50 -14.29 -8.57 -6.05
C SER A 50 -15.68 -8.35 -6.65
N GLY A 51 -16.27 -7.16 -6.50
CA GLY A 51 -17.64 -6.89 -6.92
C GLY A 51 -18.72 -7.45 -5.98
N SER A 52 -18.33 -7.98 -4.81
CA SER A 52 -19.29 -8.37 -3.76
C SER A 52 -20.08 -7.16 -3.24
N VAL A 53 -19.42 -6.00 -3.20
CA VAL A 53 -20.03 -4.69 -2.97
C VAL A 53 -19.97 -3.91 -4.30
N GLN A 54 -21.12 -3.46 -4.79
CA GLN A 54 -21.18 -2.77 -6.09
C GLN A 54 -20.63 -1.34 -6.03
N ALA A 55 -20.98 -0.61 -4.98
CA ALA A 55 -20.54 0.75 -4.75
C ALA A 55 -20.55 1.07 -3.25
N LEU A 56 -19.69 1.99 -2.85
CA LEU A 56 -19.60 2.48 -1.47
C LEU A 56 -19.50 4.00 -1.49
N GLU A 57 -20.15 4.67 -0.53
CA GLU A 57 -19.91 6.09 -0.31
C GLU A 57 -18.75 6.28 0.69
N VAL A 58 -17.75 7.04 0.28
CA VAL A 58 -16.61 7.41 1.12
C VAL A 58 -16.49 8.92 1.22
N ARG A 59 -16.02 9.41 2.36
CA ARG A 59 -15.81 10.85 2.56
C ARG A 59 -14.37 11.21 2.22
N TRP A 60 -14.16 11.95 1.14
CA TRP A 60 -12.85 12.43 0.72
C TRP A 60 -12.82 13.96 0.71
N ARG A 61 -11.86 14.55 1.43
CA ARG A 61 -11.73 16.02 1.56
C ARG A 61 -13.08 16.70 1.84
N GLU A 62 -13.78 16.16 2.83
CA GLU A 62 -15.09 16.60 3.32
C GLU A 62 -16.27 16.38 2.37
N LYS A 63 -16.05 15.95 1.13
CA LYS A 63 -17.10 15.65 0.16
C LYS A 63 -17.41 14.14 0.14
N PRO A 64 -18.69 13.74 0.13
CA PRO A 64 -19.05 12.37 -0.18
C PRO A 64 -18.66 12.07 -1.63
N GLN A 65 -18.07 10.89 -1.86
CA GLN A 65 -17.68 10.38 -3.17
C GLN A 65 -18.15 8.94 -3.27
N LEU A 66 -18.76 8.60 -4.39
CA LEU A 66 -19.14 7.23 -4.70
C LEU A 66 -17.93 6.52 -5.32
N VAL A 67 -17.49 5.44 -4.70
CA VAL A 67 -16.41 4.60 -5.21
C VAL A 67 -16.99 3.32 -5.81
N SER A 68 -16.37 2.90 -6.91
CA SER A 68 -16.74 1.73 -7.69
C SER A 68 -15.71 0.61 -7.53
N ARG A 69 -15.93 -0.52 -8.21
CA ARG A 69 -14.97 -1.63 -8.30
C ARG A 69 -13.59 -1.18 -8.80
N ALA A 70 -13.52 -0.28 -9.79
CA ALA A 70 -12.26 0.21 -10.34
C ALA A 70 -11.43 0.95 -9.27
N ASP A 71 -12.10 1.74 -8.42
CA ASP A 71 -11.48 2.42 -7.29
C ASP A 71 -11.02 1.43 -6.22
N GLY A 72 -11.78 0.36 -5.99
CA GLY A 72 -11.38 -0.75 -5.13
C GLY A 72 -10.08 -1.43 -5.60
N ILE A 73 -9.95 -1.70 -6.91
CA ILE A 73 -8.75 -2.28 -7.51
C ILE A 73 -7.54 -1.35 -7.31
N ARG A 74 -7.71 -0.04 -7.49
CA ARG A 74 -6.65 0.97 -7.23
C ARG A 74 -6.23 1.02 -5.76
N ALA A 75 -7.10 0.64 -4.83
CA ALA A 75 -6.80 0.60 -3.39
C ALA A 75 -6.12 -0.70 -2.91
N LEU A 76 -6.09 -1.76 -3.73
CA LEU A 76 -5.49 -3.07 -3.37
C LEU A 76 -4.05 -3.01 -2.81
N PRO A 77 -3.13 -2.15 -3.29
CA PRO A 77 -1.78 -2.08 -2.75
C PRO A 77 -1.72 -1.78 -1.24
N ARG A 78 -2.77 -1.17 -0.67
CA ARG A 78 -2.85 -0.83 0.76
C ARG A 78 -3.08 -2.05 1.65
N VAL A 79 -3.68 -3.12 1.12
CA VAL A 79 -3.97 -4.37 1.85
C VAL A 79 -3.03 -5.52 1.48
N MET A 80 -2.08 -5.29 0.57
CA MET A 80 -1.11 -6.28 0.10
C MET A 80 -0.33 -6.98 1.22
N ARG A 81 -0.04 -6.27 2.32
CA ARG A 81 0.69 -6.85 3.46
C ARG A 81 -0.18 -7.75 4.34
N SER A 82 -1.49 -7.52 4.36
CA SER A 82 -2.42 -8.24 5.21
C SER A 82 -2.88 -9.54 4.57
N ASP A 83 -3.19 -9.50 3.27
CA ASP A 83 -3.68 -10.66 2.52
C ASP A 83 -3.14 -10.63 1.07
N PRO A 84 -1.91 -11.13 0.85
CA PRO A 84 -1.26 -11.05 -0.47
C PRO A 84 -1.93 -11.97 -1.50
N ASP A 85 -2.43 -13.14 -1.07
CA ASP A 85 -3.06 -14.12 -1.96
C ASP A 85 -4.37 -13.58 -2.52
N ALA A 86 -5.23 -13.04 -1.65
CA ALA A 86 -6.49 -12.45 -2.10
C ALA A 86 -6.26 -11.26 -3.04
N VAL A 87 -5.27 -10.40 -2.74
CA VAL A 87 -4.91 -9.27 -3.62
C VAL A 87 -4.44 -9.75 -4.99
N GLN A 88 -3.56 -10.75 -5.02
CA GLN A 88 -3.05 -11.30 -6.28
C GLN A 88 -4.18 -11.89 -7.14
N GLU A 89 -5.11 -12.64 -6.54
CA GLU A 89 -6.27 -13.17 -7.25
C GLU A 89 -7.16 -12.07 -7.83
N GLN A 90 -7.42 -11.00 -7.06
CA GLN A 90 -8.20 -9.87 -7.56
C GLN A 90 -7.50 -9.13 -8.71
N LEU A 91 -6.17 -8.99 -8.66
CA LEU A 91 -5.40 -8.37 -9.75
C LEU A 91 -5.42 -9.22 -11.03
N LYS A 92 -5.32 -10.55 -10.91
CA LYS A 92 -5.47 -11.46 -12.06
C LYS A 92 -6.86 -11.34 -12.67
N PHE A 93 -7.90 -11.32 -11.81
CA PHE A 93 -9.27 -11.18 -12.27
C PHE A 93 -9.51 -9.84 -12.97
N ALA A 94 -8.99 -8.74 -12.42
CA ALA A 94 -9.04 -7.43 -13.06
C ALA A 94 -8.33 -7.40 -14.42
N LEU A 95 -7.16 -8.05 -14.53
CA LEU A 95 -6.41 -8.14 -15.79
C LEU A 95 -7.14 -8.98 -16.84
N SER A 96 -7.89 -10.00 -16.42
CA SER A 96 -8.67 -10.84 -17.33
C SER A 96 -9.97 -10.20 -17.82
N ASP A 97 -10.38 -9.10 -17.19
CA ASP A 97 -11.62 -8.41 -17.53
C ASP A 97 -11.47 -7.66 -18.86
N ILE A 98 -12.46 -7.82 -19.76
CA ILE A 98 -12.41 -7.28 -21.13
C ILE A 98 -12.65 -5.76 -21.14
N ASN A 99 -13.19 -5.21 -20.05
CA ASN A 99 -13.41 -3.77 -19.89
C ASN A 99 -12.10 -3.03 -19.57
N SER A 100 -11.46 -2.55 -20.64
CA SER A 100 -10.19 -1.81 -20.68
C SER A 100 -10.19 -0.41 -20.02
N GLU A 101 -11.13 -0.09 -19.13
CA GLU A 101 -11.15 1.23 -18.45
C GLU A 101 -10.22 1.31 -17.22
N ILE A 102 -9.46 0.24 -16.94
CA ILE A 102 -8.51 0.15 -15.82
C ILE A 102 -7.07 0.31 -16.30
#